data_AF-A0A0T5ZQL1-F1
#
_entry.id   AF-A0A0T5ZQL1-F1
#
_cell.length_a   1.000
_cell.length_b   1.000
_cell.length_c   1.000
_cell.angle_alpha   90.00
_cell.angle_beta   90.00
_cell.angle_gamma   90.00
#
_symmetry.space_group_name_H-M   'P 1'
#
loop_
_entity.id
_entity.type
_entity.pdbx_description
1 polymer ?
#
loop_
_entity_poly.entity_id
_entity_poly.type
_entity_poly.pdbx_seq_one_letter_code
_entity_poly.pdbx_strand_id
1 'polypeptide(L)'
;MGIGFLSNKYKRIIEFIAEAMLEIEDGAFSVSKAKIPEFINNYLSSLSPDLKQRAKILLSLFRYSPFLYLKLKAFPSLGLEERQKILCDFMKSNLRPKLLIFKTLKTLTVMGYYRNEETWKDIGYEGPTIKRSPSIEPIILERGEKLKTASDVSAEIRKKADVCVIGSGAGGAVMAKELSQKGLKVILLEMEGYNTSRDFNQREEDMYPLLFAELEARSTDDYSIDVIHGKGIGGSTVHNTRLCYRTPKEILEFWEREWEGKRSLWEIL
;
A
#
# COMPACT_ATOMS: atom_id res chain seq x y z
N MET A 1 -2.07 19.93 19.17
CA MET A 1 -1.63 19.05 20.28
C MET A 1 -2.81 18.16 20.66
N GLY A 2 -2.95 17.00 20.01
CA GLY A 2 -4.16 16.17 20.12
C GLY A 2 -4.19 15.38 21.42
N ILE A 3 -5.29 15.49 22.17
CA ILE A 3 -5.57 14.67 23.36
C ILE A 3 -5.50 13.20 22.95
N GLY A 4 -4.61 12.42 23.58
CA GLY A 4 -4.29 11.06 23.16
C GLY A 4 -5.49 10.11 23.27
N PHE A 5 -5.93 9.56 22.13
CA PHE A 5 -6.98 8.54 22.05
C PHE A 5 -6.61 7.24 22.81
N LEU A 6 -5.35 6.83 22.72
CA LEU A 6 -4.79 5.68 23.42
C LEU A 6 -4.25 6.09 24.80
N SER A 7 -4.69 5.39 25.84
CA SER A 7 -4.09 5.52 27.18
C SER A 7 -2.66 4.98 27.21
N ASN A 8 -1.88 5.37 28.22
CA ASN A 8 -0.51 4.90 28.44
C ASN A 8 -0.40 3.37 28.47
N LYS A 9 -1.44 2.68 28.96
CA LYS A 9 -1.52 1.21 28.92
C LYS A 9 -1.40 0.66 27.50
N TYR A 10 -2.08 1.25 26.52
CA TYR A 10 -2.07 0.81 25.12
C TYR A 10 -0.76 1.19 24.43
N LYS A 11 -0.27 2.40 24.67
CA LYS A 11 1.03 2.84 24.14
C LYS A 11 2.17 1.91 24.56
N ARG A 12 2.18 1.48 25.82
CA ARG A 12 3.17 0.51 26.32
C ARG A 12 3.02 -0.87 25.70
N ILE A 13 1.81 -1.31 25.33
CA ILE A 13 1.66 -2.58 24.58
C ILE A 13 2.33 -2.45 23.21
N ILE A 14 2.06 -1.35 22.51
CA ILE A 14 2.63 -1.06 21.18
C ILE A 14 4.16 -0.99 21.24
N GLU A 15 4.72 -0.31 22.23
CA GLU A 15 6.17 -0.18 22.42
C GLU A 15 6.84 -1.56 22.55
N PHE A 16 6.31 -2.43 23.43
CA PHE A 16 6.87 -3.77 23.64
C PHE A 16 6.66 -4.70 22.44
N ILE A 17 5.64 -4.47 21.61
CA ILE A 17 5.46 -5.16 20.32
C ILE A 17 6.53 -4.68 19.34
N ALA A 18 6.72 -3.37 19.22
CA ALA A 18 7.69 -2.78 18.30
C ALA A 18 9.12 -3.24 18.62
N GLU A 19 9.48 -3.22 19.90
CA GLU A 19 10.76 -3.75 20.41
C GLU A 19 10.94 -5.21 19.98
N ALA A 20 9.95 -6.06 20.28
CA ALA A 20 10.03 -7.48 19.94
C ALA A 20 10.01 -7.77 18.42
N MET A 21 9.50 -6.86 17.59
CA MET A 21 9.48 -7.03 16.13
C MET A 21 10.75 -6.51 15.44
N LEU A 22 11.35 -5.43 15.95
CA LEU A 22 12.43 -4.71 15.28
C LEU A 22 13.80 -5.00 15.89
N GLU A 23 13.89 -5.40 17.15
CA GLU A 23 15.15 -5.69 17.82
C GLU A 23 15.62 -7.11 17.49
N ILE A 24 16.18 -7.27 16.27
CA ILE A 24 16.61 -8.56 15.71
C ILE A 24 18.04 -8.91 16.17
N GLU A 25 18.94 -7.93 16.29
CA GLU A 25 20.35 -8.07 16.73
C GLU A 25 20.82 -6.79 17.46
N ASP A 26 21.48 -6.94 18.63
CA ASP A 26 22.23 -5.94 19.44
C ASP A 26 21.91 -4.44 19.22
N GLY A 27 20.64 -4.06 19.29
CA GLY A 27 20.23 -2.64 19.23
C GLY A 27 20.46 -1.96 17.87
N ALA A 28 20.57 -2.72 16.77
CA ALA A 28 20.76 -2.17 15.43
C ALA A 28 19.66 -1.18 15.00
N PHE A 29 18.45 -1.32 15.55
CA PHE A 29 17.31 -0.46 15.26
C PHE A 29 16.90 0.35 16.49
N SER A 30 16.90 1.68 16.39
CA SER A 30 16.54 2.58 17.50
C SER A 30 15.02 2.67 17.68
N VAL A 31 14.39 1.62 18.23
CA VAL A 31 12.92 1.55 18.40
C VAL A 31 12.36 2.73 19.20
N SER A 32 13.08 3.21 20.21
CA SER A 32 12.66 4.35 21.05
C SER A 32 12.60 5.67 20.28
N LYS A 33 13.52 5.90 19.33
CA LYS A 33 13.52 7.10 18.46
C LYS A 33 12.36 7.09 17.47
N ALA A 34 11.87 5.91 17.11
CA ALA A 34 10.84 5.72 16.10
C ALA A 34 9.47 6.31 16.47
N LYS A 35 9.18 6.58 17.75
CA LYS A 35 7.90 7.16 18.22
C LYS A 35 6.67 6.41 17.66
N ILE A 36 6.79 5.08 17.55
CA ILE A 36 5.76 4.19 17.00
C ILE A 36 4.44 4.29 17.79
N PRO A 37 4.43 4.35 19.13
CA PRO A 37 3.18 4.54 19.89
C PRO A 37 2.43 5.82 19.53
N GLU A 38 3.14 6.93 19.32
CA GLU A 38 2.58 8.23 18.91
C GLU A 38 2.00 8.14 17.50
N PHE A 39 2.75 7.53 16.58
CA PHE A 39 2.28 7.30 15.22
C PHE A 39 0.98 6.49 15.21
N ILE A 40 0.96 5.32 15.84
CA ILE A 40 -0.21 4.44 15.86
C ILE A 40 -1.38 5.14 16.57
N ASN A 41 -1.13 5.90 17.64
CA ASN A 41 -2.16 6.71 18.28
C ASN A 41 -2.79 7.72 17.30
N ASN A 42 -1.97 8.46 16.56
CA ASN A 42 -2.46 9.48 15.62
C ASN A 42 -3.19 8.84 14.43
N TYR A 43 -2.67 7.74 13.89
CA TYR A 43 -3.32 6.97 12.84
C TYR A 43 -4.69 6.45 13.30
N LEU A 44 -4.75 5.78 14.47
CA LEU A 44 -6.04 5.30 15.00
C LEU A 44 -6.99 6.46 15.33
N SER A 45 -6.48 7.65 15.65
CA SER A 45 -7.31 8.82 15.96
C SER A 45 -8.03 9.39 14.73
N SER A 46 -7.54 9.15 13.51
CA SER A 46 -8.22 9.58 12.28
C SER A 46 -9.30 8.60 11.79
N LEU A 47 -9.33 7.38 12.32
CA LEU A 47 -10.29 6.35 11.91
C LEU A 47 -11.70 6.56 12.49
N SER A 48 -12.67 5.83 11.94
CA SER A 48 -14.05 5.82 12.43
C SER A 48 -14.14 5.29 13.89
N PRO A 49 -15.19 5.68 14.64
CA PRO A 49 -15.37 5.23 16.03
C PRO A 49 -15.40 3.69 16.20
N ASP A 50 -15.98 2.97 15.25
CA ASP A 50 -16.01 1.49 15.27
C ASP A 50 -14.61 0.89 15.14
N LEU A 51 -13.81 1.36 14.17
CA LEU A 51 -12.43 0.89 13.97
C LEU A 51 -11.54 1.21 15.17
N LYS A 52 -11.70 2.39 15.77
CA LYS A 52 -11.05 2.78 17.03
C LYS A 52 -11.33 1.78 18.15
N GLN A 53 -12.59 1.41 18.34
CA GLN A 53 -12.98 0.47 19.38
C GLN A 53 -12.44 -0.94 19.12
N ARG A 54 -12.52 -1.42 17.87
CA ARG A 54 -11.95 -2.71 17.45
C ARG A 54 -10.45 -2.78 17.68
N ALA A 55 -9.70 -1.72 17.37
CA ALA A 55 -8.27 -1.65 17.64
C ALA A 55 -7.94 -1.77 19.14
N LYS A 56 -8.71 -1.10 20.02
CA LYS A 56 -8.56 -1.23 21.47
C LYS A 56 -8.82 -2.65 21.97
N ILE A 57 -9.84 -3.33 21.41
CA ILE A 57 -10.14 -4.72 21.74
C ILE A 57 -8.99 -5.62 21.30
N LEU A 58 -8.51 -5.48 20.07
CA LEU A 58 -7.39 -6.26 19.53
C LEU A 58 -6.13 -6.12 20.38
N LEU A 59 -5.73 -4.88 20.72
CA LEU A 59 -4.58 -4.64 21.60
C LEU A 59 -4.78 -5.24 23.00
N SER A 60 -6.01 -5.24 23.51
CA SER A 60 -6.32 -5.84 24.82
C SER A 60 -6.23 -7.37 24.77
N LEU A 61 -6.72 -8.00 23.70
CA LEU A 61 -6.58 -9.44 23.48
C LEU A 61 -5.11 -9.83 23.31
N PHE A 62 -4.36 -9.07 22.50
CA PHE A 62 -2.95 -9.35 22.26
C PHE A 62 -2.10 -9.21 23.53
N ARG A 63 -2.40 -8.23 24.40
CA ARG A 63 -1.75 -8.11 25.73
C ARG A 63 -1.79 -9.41 26.53
N TYR A 64 -2.86 -10.18 26.38
CA TYR A 64 -3.09 -11.44 27.10
C TYR A 64 -2.84 -12.68 26.23
N SER A 65 -2.28 -12.52 25.03
CA SER A 65 -1.84 -13.63 24.18
C SER A 65 -0.90 -14.65 24.88
N PRO A 66 -0.05 -14.29 25.87
CA PRO A 66 0.80 -15.28 26.53
C PRO A 66 0.04 -16.41 27.25
N PHE A 67 -1.22 -16.19 27.65
CA PHE A 67 -2.03 -17.25 28.27
C PHE A 67 -2.30 -18.42 27.33
N LEU A 68 -2.26 -18.20 26.01
CA LEU A 68 -2.33 -19.27 25.01
C LEU A 68 -1.13 -20.23 25.08
N TYR A 69 -0.06 -19.82 25.77
CA TYR A 69 1.19 -20.57 25.94
C TYR A 69 1.48 -20.88 27.41
N LEU A 70 0.44 -20.91 28.26
CA LEU A 70 0.52 -21.20 29.70
C LEU A 70 1.43 -20.22 30.48
N LYS A 71 1.64 -19.00 29.98
CA LYS A 71 2.36 -17.94 30.68
C LYS A 71 1.37 -17.11 31.50
N LEU A 72 1.67 -16.91 32.78
CA LEU A 72 0.82 -16.15 33.72
C LEU A 72 1.06 -14.63 33.70
N LYS A 73 2.02 -14.17 32.88
CA LYS A 73 2.35 -12.76 32.71
C LYS A 73 1.73 -12.21 31.43
N ALA A 74 1.35 -10.93 31.46
CA ALA A 74 0.95 -10.22 30.24
C ALA A 74 2.13 -10.02 29.29
N PHE A 75 1.86 -9.81 27.99
CA PHE A 75 2.88 -9.69 26.95
C PHE A 75 3.98 -8.65 27.27
N PRO A 76 3.66 -7.42 27.74
CA PRO A 76 4.69 -6.43 28.09
C PRO A 76 5.51 -6.77 29.34
N SER A 77 5.20 -7.87 30.04
CA SER A 77 5.91 -8.31 31.25
C SER A 77 6.79 -9.55 31.00
N LEU A 78 6.88 -10.00 29.75
CA LEU A 78 7.74 -11.09 29.31
C LEU A 78 9.11 -10.58 28.86
N GLY A 79 10.11 -11.47 28.84
CA GLY A 79 11.41 -11.18 28.24
C GLY A 79 11.32 -10.97 26.72
N LEU A 80 12.35 -10.39 26.10
CA LEU A 80 12.39 -10.15 24.65
C LEU A 80 12.22 -11.44 23.83
N GLU A 81 12.98 -12.49 24.14
CA GLU A 81 12.91 -13.79 23.46
C GLU A 81 11.51 -14.42 23.53
N GLU A 82 10.85 -14.33 24.69
CA GLU A 82 9.49 -14.87 24.86
C GLU A 82 8.47 -14.09 24.02
N ARG A 83 8.58 -12.75 23.98
CA ARG A 83 7.74 -11.90 23.14
C ARG A 83 7.92 -12.22 21.65
N GLN A 84 9.17 -12.36 21.22
CA GLN A 84 9.53 -12.77 19.85
C GLN A 84 8.95 -14.15 19.50
N LYS A 85 9.05 -15.13 20.40
CA LYS A 85 8.49 -16.47 20.19
C LYS A 85 6.97 -16.44 19.97
N ILE A 86 6.24 -15.63 20.75
CA ILE A 86 4.78 -15.46 20.58
C ILE A 86 4.47 -14.82 19.23
N LEU A 87 5.18 -13.76 18.85
CA LEU A 87 5.00 -13.10 17.56
C LEU A 87 5.29 -14.04 16.38
N CYS A 88 6.36 -14.84 16.48
CA CYS A 88 6.72 -15.86 15.50
C CYS A 88 5.64 -16.95 15.37
N ASP A 89 5.03 -17.39 16.48
CA ASP A 89 3.90 -18.33 16.42
C ASP A 89 2.69 -17.71 15.72
N PHE A 90 2.35 -16.45 16.02
CA PHE A 90 1.25 -15.77 15.34
C PHE A 90 1.52 -15.63 13.83
N MET A 91 2.76 -15.30 13.44
CA MET A 91 3.18 -15.19 12.04
C MET A 91 3.03 -16.51 11.27
N LYS A 92 3.36 -17.64 11.91
CA LYS A 92 3.35 -18.98 11.28
C LYS A 92 2.03 -19.73 11.48
N SER A 93 1.03 -19.09 12.12
CA SER A 93 -0.20 -19.78 12.49
C SER A 93 -1.15 -19.95 11.31
N ASN A 94 -1.73 -21.14 11.19
CA ASN A 94 -2.85 -21.40 10.27
C ASN A 94 -4.19 -20.84 10.79
N LEU A 95 -4.24 -20.32 12.03
CA LEU A 95 -5.43 -19.69 12.59
C LEU A 95 -5.54 -18.24 12.06
N ARG A 96 -6.50 -18.00 11.17
CA ARG A 96 -6.71 -16.69 10.51
C ARG A 96 -6.68 -15.49 11.48
N PRO A 97 -7.32 -15.52 12.66
CA PRO A 97 -7.26 -14.39 13.58
C PRO A 97 -5.83 -14.08 14.08
N LYS A 98 -5.00 -15.10 14.33
CA LYS A 98 -3.60 -14.90 14.76
C LYS A 98 -2.78 -14.25 13.64
N LEU A 99 -2.89 -14.77 12.41
CA LEU A 99 -2.19 -14.26 11.25
C LEU A 99 -2.57 -12.80 10.97
N LEU A 100 -3.87 -12.47 11.01
CA LEU A 100 -4.37 -11.12 10.78
C LEU A 100 -3.85 -10.14 11.86
N ILE A 101 -3.89 -10.53 13.13
CA ILE A 101 -3.34 -9.73 14.22
C ILE A 101 -1.85 -9.45 13.98
N PHE A 102 -1.07 -10.47 13.63
CA PHE A 102 0.36 -10.30 13.35
C PHE A 102 0.59 -9.38 12.15
N LYS A 103 -0.09 -9.60 11.02
CA LYS A 103 0.00 -8.75 9.83
C LYS A 103 -0.30 -7.28 10.17
N THR A 104 -1.41 -7.01 10.86
CA THR A 104 -1.76 -5.64 11.26
C THR A 104 -0.71 -5.00 12.16
N LEU A 105 -0.25 -5.73 13.20
CA LEU A 105 0.77 -5.22 14.11
C LEU A 105 2.10 -4.97 13.39
N LYS A 106 2.52 -5.88 12.50
CA LYS A 106 3.72 -5.73 11.68
C LYS A 106 3.63 -4.52 10.79
N THR A 107 2.55 -4.38 10.00
CA THR A 107 2.36 -3.26 9.08
C THR A 107 2.42 -1.92 9.82
N LEU A 108 1.69 -1.76 10.93
CA LEU A 108 1.69 -0.51 11.69
C LEU A 108 3.03 -0.23 12.38
N THR A 109 3.73 -1.25 12.87
CA THR A 109 5.04 -1.11 13.50
C THR A 109 6.08 -0.68 12.48
N VAL A 110 6.16 -1.40 11.36
CA VAL A 110 7.13 -1.16 10.28
C VAL A 110 6.87 0.19 9.61
N MET A 111 5.61 0.53 9.32
CA MET A 111 5.24 1.85 8.79
C MET A 111 5.54 2.96 9.80
N GLY A 112 5.38 2.70 11.10
CA GLY A 112 5.75 3.61 12.17
C GLY A 112 7.25 3.88 12.25
N TYR A 113 8.05 2.85 11.96
CA TYR A 113 9.50 2.95 11.92
C TYR A 113 9.97 3.69 10.66
N TYR A 114 9.65 3.21 9.46
CA TYR A 114 10.19 3.76 8.21
C TYR A 114 9.86 5.24 7.96
N ARG A 115 8.72 5.72 8.44
CA ARG A 115 8.34 7.14 8.29
C ARG A 115 9.19 8.10 9.13
N ASN A 116 9.87 7.63 10.17
CA ASN A 116 10.51 8.50 11.14
C ASN A 116 11.92 8.86 10.68
N GLU A 117 12.18 10.14 10.50
CA GLU A 117 13.47 10.64 10.01
C GLU A 117 14.63 10.31 10.98
N GLU A 118 14.32 10.18 12.27
CA GLU A 118 15.31 9.83 13.30
C GLU A 118 15.84 8.40 13.15
N THR A 119 15.13 7.52 12.42
CA THR A 119 15.50 6.11 12.24
C THR A 119 16.09 5.79 10.86
N TRP A 120 16.10 6.73 9.92
CA TRP A 120 16.59 6.47 8.56
C TRP A 120 18.07 6.09 8.51
N LYS A 121 18.89 6.72 9.35
CA LYS A 121 20.32 6.40 9.45
C LYS A 121 20.57 4.97 9.90
N ASP A 122 19.71 4.43 10.76
CA ASP A 122 19.83 3.06 11.28
C ASP A 122 19.68 2.01 10.15
N ILE A 123 19.03 2.37 9.04
CA ILE A 123 18.84 1.51 7.86
C ILE A 123 19.63 1.96 6.63
N GLY A 124 20.56 2.92 6.82
CA GLY A 124 21.37 3.45 5.72
C GLY A 124 20.58 4.27 4.69
N TYR A 125 19.42 4.82 5.07
CA TYR A 125 18.62 5.70 4.22
C TYR A 125 18.95 7.17 4.52
N GLU A 126 19.31 7.93 3.48
CA GLU A 126 19.62 9.36 3.61
C GLU A 126 18.37 10.26 3.62
N GLY A 127 17.19 9.66 3.45
CA GLY A 127 15.92 10.38 3.34
C GLY A 127 15.48 10.64 1.89
N PRO A 128 14.29 11.23 1.71
CA PRO A 128 13.70 11.47 0.40
C PRO A 128 14.50 12.50 -0.38
N THR A 129 14.76 12.20 -1.66
CA THR A 129 15.52 13.09 -2.56
C THR A 129 14.62 14.06 -3.33
N ILE A 130 13.30 13.86 -3.27
CA ILE A 130 12.31 14.63 -4.01
C ILE A 130 11.37 15.30 -3.01
N LYS A 131 11.12 16.60 -3.21
CA LYS A 131 10.09 17.34 -2.47
C LYS A 131 8.82 17.41 -3.29
N ARG A 132 7.70 17.08 -2.65
CA ARG A 132 6.37 17.24 -3.24
C ARG A 132 6.05 18.72 -3.41
N SER A 133 5.68 19.09 -4.63
CA SER A 133 5.33 20.44 -5.05
C SER A 133 4.20 20.35 -6.08
N PRO A 134 3.00 19.91 -5.66
CA PRO A 134 1.89 19.61 -6.55
C PRO A 134 1.48 20.85 -7.34
N SER A 135 1.09 20.67 -8.59
CA SER A 135 0.56 21.79 -9.39
C SER A 135 -0.76 22.26 -8.81
N ILE A 136 -0.89 23.56 -8.58
CA ILE A 136 -2.18 24.18 -8.23
C ILE A 136 -3.00 24.43 -9.51
N GLU A 137 -2.31 24.53 -10.65
CA GLU A 137 -2.95 24.72 -11.95
C GLU A 137 -3.53 23.41 -12.50
N PRO A 138 -4.68 23.47 -13.18
CA PRO A 138 -5.30 22.31 -13.79
C PRO A 138 -4.41 21.74 -14.87
N ILE A 139 -4.41 20.41 -14.99
CA ILE A 139 -3.65 19.73 -16.02
C ILE A 139 -4.29 20.01 -17.38
N ILE A 140 -3.50 20.63 -18.26
CA ILE A 140 -3.86 20.91 -19.65
C ILE A 140 -3.27 19.80 -20.52
N LEU A 141 -4.15 19.11 -21.26
CA LEU A 141 -3.78 18.12 -22.26
C LEU A 141 -3.13 18.81 -23.47
N GLU A 142 -2.39 18.08 -24.29
CA GLU A 142 -1.70 18.64 -25.48
C GLU A 142 -2.64 19.41 -26.43
N ARG A 143 -3.93 19.04 -26.47
CA ARG A 143 -4.95 19.73 -27.26
C ARG A 143 -5.47 21.03 -26.64
N GLY A 144 -4.89 21.48 -25.52
CA GLY A 144 -5.32 22.67 -24.78
C GLY A 144 -6.54 22.46 -23.87
N GLU A 145 -7.07 21.24 -23.82
CA GLU A 145 -8.24 20.90 -23.02
C GLU A 145 -7.84 20.55 -21.58
N LYS A 146 -8.67 20.92 -20.61
CA LYS A 146 -8.50 20.45 -19.23
C LYS A 146 -8.87 18.98 -19.11
N LEU A 147 -8.12 18.22 -18.31
CA LEU A 147 -8.55 16.89 -17.89
C LEU A 147 -9.92 17.00 -17.21
N LYS A 148 -10.90 16.23 -17.69
CA LYS A 148 -12.24 16.22 -17.12
C LYS A 148 -12.33 15.15 -16.04
N THR A 149 -12.65 15.55 -14.82
CA THR A 149 -12.82 14.68 -13.66
C THR A 149 -14.30 14.43 -13.37
N ALA A 150 -14.59 13.48 -12.47
CA ALA A 150 -15.96 13.26 -12.00
C ALA A 150 -16.59 14.52 -11.37
N SER A 151 -15.79 15.38 -10.74
CA SER A 151 -16.28 16.63 -10.13
C SER A 151 -16.73 17.68 -11.16
N ASP A 152 -16.27 17.57 -12.41
CA ASP A 152 -16.68 18.45 -13.52
C ASP A 152 -18.01 18.00 -14.17
N VAL A 153 -18.63 16.93 -13.66
CA VAL A 153 -19.84 16.32 -14.22
C VAL A 153 -21.05 16.76 -13.40
N SER A 154 -21.69 17.84 -13.82
CA SER A 154 -22.92 18.37 -13.18
C SER A 154 -24.22 17.79 -13.75
N ALA A 155 -24.14 17.07 -14.86
CA ALA A 155 -25.28 16.43 -15.54
C ALA A 155 -24.80 15.18 -16.31
N GLU A 156 -25.74 14.35 -16.76
CA GLU A 156 -25.43 13.15 -17.54
C GLU A 156 -24.57 13.49 -18.77
N ILE A 157 -23.46 12.77 -18.95
CA ILE A 157 -22.60 12.90 -20.12
C ILE A 157 -22.91 11.77 -21.10
N ARG A 158 -23.43 12.15 -22.27
CA ARG A 158 -23.60 11.25 -23.42
C ARG A 158 -22.60 11.63 -24.50
N LYS A 159 -21.66 10.73 -24.81
CA LYS A 159 -20.66 10.92 -25.87
C LYS A 159 -20.66 9.71 -26.78
N LYS A 160 -20.48 9.94 -28.09
CA LYS A 160 -20.30 8.90 -29.10
C LYS A 160 -18.80 8.76 -29.40
N ALA A 161 -18.33 7.53 -29.43
CA ALA A 161 -16.96 7.16 -29.74
C ALA A 161 -16.99 5.82 -30.49
N ASP A 162 -15.92 5.56 -31.24
CA ASP A 162 -15.74 4.27 -31.91
C ASP A 162 -15.29 3.21 -30.89
N VAL A 163 -14.48 3.62 -29.90
CA VAL A 163 -13.99 2.74 -28.84
C VAL A 163 -14.02 3.44 -27.48
N CYS A 164 -14.43 2.71 -26.43
CA CYS A 164 -14.29 3.12 -25.04
C CYS A 164 -13.28 2.20 -24.34
N VAL A 165 -12.15 2.76 -23.91
CA VAL A 165 -11.13 2.06 -23.12
C VAL A 165 -11.39 2.38 -21.64
N ILE A 166 -11.51 1.34 -20.81
CA ILE A 166 -11.71 1.46 -19.36
C ILE A 166 -10.41 1.04 -18.67
N GLY A 167 -9.80 1.96 -17.94
CA GLY A 167 -8.48 1.84 -17.35
C GLY A 167 -7.38 2.34 -18.29
N SER A 168 -6.54 3.22 -17.78
CA SER A 168 -5.39 3.85 -18.44
C SER A 168 -4.06 3.27 -17.96
N GLY A 169 -4.08 2.04 -17.45
CA GLY A 169 -2.87 1.28 -17.10
C GLY A 169 -2.03 0.89 -18.32
N ALA A 170 -1.04 0.03 -18.10
CA ALA A 170 -0.05 -0.38 -19.10
C ALA A 170 -0.64 -0.76 -20.47
N GLY A 171 -1.69 -1.60 -20.50
CA GLY A 171 -2.35 -2.01 -21.74
C GLY A 171 -3.33 -0.97 -22.27
N GLY A 172 -4.13 -0.35 -21.39
CA GLY A 172 -5.21 0.55 -21.78
C GLY A 172 -4.72 1.86 -22.39
N ALA A 173 -3.68 2.48 -21.81
CA ALA A 173 -3.10 3.69 -22.36
C ALA A 173 -2.46 3.45 -23.75
N VAL A 174 -1.74 2.34 -23.91
CA VAL A 174 -1.15 1.95 -25.20
C VAL A 174 -2.24 1.70 -26.24
N MET A 175 -3.26 0.91 -25.90
CA MET A 175 -4.41 0.66 -26.79
C MET A 175 -5.11 1.96 -27.21
N ALA A 176 -5.39 2.86 -26.26
CA ALA A 176 -6.03 4.13 -26.55
C ALA A 176 -5.18 4.98 -27.51
N LYS A 177 -3.86 5.02 -27.32
CA LYS A 177 -2.92 5.72 -28.20
C LYS A 177 -2.94 5.13 -29.61
N GLU A 178 -2.72 3.83 -29.75
CA GLU A 178 -2.64 3.15 -31.05
C GLU A 178 -3.93 3.29 -31.85
N LEU A 179 -5.09 3.11 -31.21
CA LEU A 179 -6.39 3.28 -31.87
C LEU A 179 -6.65 4.73 -32.28
N SER A 180 -6.27 5.70 -31.44
CA SER A 180 -6.40 7.12 -31.76
C SER A 180 -5.51 7.51 -32.95
N GLN A 181 -4.28 6.99 -33.02
CA GLN A 181 -3.36 7.23 -34.13
C GLN A 181 -3.86 6.63 -35.46
N LYS A 182 -4.68 5.59 -35.40
CA LYS A 182 -5.40 5.02 -36.55
C LYS A 182 -6.66 5.82 -36.94
N GLY A 183 -6.93 6.95 -36.30
CA GLY A 183 -8.04 7.85 -36.63
C GLY A 183 -9.37 7.54 -35.95
N LEU A 184 -9.40 6.57 -35.02
CA LEU A 184 -10.62 6.25 -34.26
C LEU A 184 -10.87 7.29 -33.16
N LYS A 185 -12.15 7.57 -32.90
CA LYS A 185 -12.58 8.36 -31.75
C LYS A 185 -12.57 7.48 -30.52
N VAL A 186 -11.61 7.71 -29.63
CA VAL A 186 -11.45 6.93 -28.41
C VAL A 186 -11.84 7.74 -27.19
N ILE A 187 -12.68 7.17 -26.32
CA ILE A 187 -12.89 7.65 -24.96
C ILE A 187 -12.07 6.76 -24.02
N LEU A 188 -11.28 7.38 -23.15
CA LEU A 188 -10.53 6.71 -22.08
C LEU A 188 -11.15 7.10 -20.74
N LEU A 189 -11.57 6.09 -19.97
CA LEU A 189 -12.11 6.26 -18.62
C LEU A 189 -11.13 5.70 -17.61
N GLU A 190 -10.83 6.45 -16.55
CA GLU A 190 -9.95 6.04 -15.48
C GLU A 190 -10.59 6.39 -14.12
N MET A 191 -10.33 5.54 -13.13
CA MET A 191 -10.70 5.77 -11.74
C MET A 191 -9.62 6.61 -11.06
N GLU A 192 -10.01 7.49 -10.15
CA GLU A 192 -9.12 8.42 -9.43
C GLU A 192 -8.48 9.49 -10.34
N GLY A 193 -7.45 10.17 -9.81
CA GLY A 193 -6.85 11.35 -10.42
C GLY A 193 -5.65 11.06 -11.31
N TYR A 194 -5.10 12.14 -11.89
CA TYR A 194 -3.82 12.12 -12.56
C TYR A 194 -2.76 12.70 -11.64
N ASN A 195 -1.87 11.84 -11.15
CA ASN A 195 -0.73 12.24 -10.33
C ASN A 195 0.53 12.27 -11.19
N THR A 196 1.30 13.33 -11.05
CA THR A 196 2.55 13.56 -11.77
C THR A 196 3.75 13.46 -10.83
N SER A 197 4.97 13.48 -11.37
CA SER A 197 6.20 13.48 -10.55
C SER A 197 6.26 14.61 -9.51
N ARG A 198 5.53 15.71 -9.74
CA ARG A 198 5.42 16.84 -8.80
C ARG A 198 4.63 16.50 -7.54
N ASP A 199 3.73 15.53 -7.63
CA ASP A 199 2.89 15.10 -6.52
C ASP A 199 3.63 14.13 -5.59
N PHE A 200 4.83 13.68 -5.96
CA PHE A 200 5.57 12.64 -5.24
C PHE A 200 6.64 13.23 -4.31
N ASN A 201 6.84 12.59 -3.15
CA ASN A 201 7.88 12.97 -2.17
C ASN A 201 8.63 11.79 -1.56
N GLN A 202 8.45 10.56 -2.07
CA GLN A 202 9.07 9.36 -1.50
C GLN A 202 8.77 9.15 0.00
N ARG A 203 7.63 9.67 0.48
CA ARG A 203 7.14 9.41 1.84
C ARG A 203 5.96 8.46 1.80
N GLU A 204 6.08 7.31 2.43
CA GLU A 204 5.09 6.24 2.38
C GLU A 204 3.71 6.72 2.87
N GLU A 205 3.67 7.53 3.93
CA GLU A 205 2.41 8.07 4.48
C GLU A 205 1.61 8.93 3.50
N ASP A 206 2.29 9.53 2.52
CA ASP A 206 1.67 10.34 1.47
C ASP A 206 1.46 9.52 0.19
N MET A 207 2.44 8.68 -0.18
CA MET A 207 2.45 7.94 -1.44
C MET A 207 1.53 6.73 -1.44
N TYR A 208 1.38 6.01 -0.32
CA TYR A 208 0.47 4.87 -0.22
C TYR A 208 -0.99 5.27 -0.53
N PRO A 209 -1.57 6.29 0.16
CA PRO A 209 -2.92 6.78 -0.14
C PRO A 209 -3.08 7.37 -1.54
N LEU A 210 -2.01 7.94 -2.08
CA LEU A 210 -2.04 8.59 -3.39
C LEU A 210 -2.04 7.59 -4.54
N LEU A 211 -1.19 6.55 -4.46
CA LEU A 211 -0.84 5.71 -5.60
C LEU A 211 -1.44 4.31 -5.56
N PHE A 212 -1.77 3.78 -4.38
CA PHE A 212 -2.20 2.40 -4.23
C PHE A 212 -3.69 2.32 -3.91
N ALA A 213 -4.39 1.45 -4.63
CA ALA A 213 -5.76 1.13 -4.31
C ALA A 213 -5.84 0.46 -2.93
N GLU A 214 -6.88 0.84 -2.16
CA GLU A 214 -7.17 0.28 -0.83
C GLU A 214 -6.00 0.34 0.16
N LEU A 215 -5.02 1.24 -0.04
CA LEU A 215 -3.80 1.31 0.79
C LEU A 215 -3.03 -0.03 0.84
N GLU A 216 -3.09 -0.81 -0.24
CA GLU A 216 -2.54 -2.18 -0.33
C GLU A 216 -3.22 -3.20 0.60
N ALA A 217 -4.39 -2.90 1.15
CA ALA A 217 -5.09 -3.80 2.08
C ALA A 217 -5.78 -4.99 1.41
N ARG A 218 -5.74 -5.10 0.08
CA ARG A 218 -6.37 -6.19 -0.67
C ARG A 218 -5.54 -7.46 -0.56
N SER A 219 -6.20 -8.58 -0.28
CA SER A 219 -5.59 -9.91 -0.22
C SER A 219 -6.55 -11.00 -0.68
N THR A 220 -6.05 -12.23 -0.82
CA THR A 220 -6.88 -13.44 -0.90
C THR A 220 -7.70 -13.64 0.39
N ASP A 221 -8.78 -14.43 0.32
CA ASP A 221 -9.69 -14.70 1.45
C ASP A 221 -9.01 -15.36 2.67
N ASP A 222 -7.89 -16.03 2.43
CA ASP A 222 -7.05 -16.66 3.45
C ASP A 222 -5.88 -15.75 3.91
N TYR A 223 -5.78 -14.54 3.36
CA TYR A 223 -4.70 -13.58 3.59
C TYR A 223 -3.31 -14.12 3.25
N SER A 224 -3.17 -15.17 2.45
CA SER A 224 -1.86 -15.72 2.08
C SER A 224 -1.14 -14.90 1.03
N ILE A 225 -1.87 -14.21 0.14
CA ILE A 225 -1.32 -13.38 -0.94
C ILE A 225 -1.96 -12.00 -0.88
N ASP A 226 -1.12 -10.96 -0.83
CA ASP A 226 -1.55 -9.56 -0.93
C ASP A 226 -1.59 -9.16 -2.42
N VAL A 227 -2.63 -8.42 -2.83
CA VAL A 227 -2.88 -8.00 -4.21
C VAL A 227 -2.67 -6.49 -4.31
N ILE A 228 -1.46 -6.11 -4.74
CA ILE A 228 -1.06 -4.71 -4.84
C ILE A 228 -1.36 -4.19 -6.25
N HIS A 229 -2.11 -3.09 -6.34
CA HIS A 229 -2.44 -2.47 -7.62
C HIS A 229 -2.48 -0.94 -7.52
N GLY A 230 -1.97 -0.29 -8.57
CA GLY A 230 -1.97 1.18 -8.67
C GLY A 230 -3.34 1.72 -9.03
N LYS A 231 -3.59 2.97 -8.62
CA LYS A 231 -4.81 3.71 -8.96
C LYS A 231 -4.48 5.04 -9.62
N GLY A 232 -5.38 5.55 -10.46
CA GLY A 232 -5.18 6.78 -11.21
C GLY A 232 -4.53 6.57 -12.58
N ILE A 233 -4.32 7.67 -13.29
CA ILE A 233 -3.80 7.63 -14.67
C ILE A 233 -2.43 6.94 -14.73
N GLY A 234 -2.31 5.93 -15.60
CA GLY A 234 -1.12 5.08 -15.72
C GLY A 234 -1.17 3.81 -14.85
N GLY A 235 -2.06 3.74 -13.86
CA GLY A 235 -2.23 2.60 -12.97
C GLY A 235 -0.91 2.14 -12.33
N SER A 236 -0.70 0.83 -12.25
CA SER A 236 0.52 0.27 -11.63
C SER A 236 1.83 0.67 -12.34
N THR A 237 1.80 1.23 -13.56
CA THR A 237 3.03 1.69 -14.23
C THR A 237 3.67 2.89 -13.53
N VAL A 238 2.91 3.62 -12.71
CA VAL A 238 3.39 4.79 -11.97
C VAL A 238 4.32 4.41 -10.81
N HIS A 239 4.12 3.24 -10.18
CA HIS A 239 4.86 2.82 -8.98
C HIS A 239 5.69 1.53 -9.14
N ASN A 240 5.70 0.92 -10.33
CA ASN A 240 6.41 -0.32 -10.62
C ASN A 240 7.94 -0.17 -10.56
N THR A 241 8.65 -1.27 -10.26
CA THR A 241 10.11 -1.43 -10.26
C THR A 241 10.79 -1.34 -11.65
N ARG A 242 10.02 -1.17 -12.73
CA ARG A 242 10.49 -1.04 -14.13
C ARG A 242 11.28 -2.26 -14.63
N LEU A 243 10.95 -3.44 -14.12
CA LEU A 243 11.50 -4.70 -14.65
C LEU A 243 10.85 -5.00 -16.01
N CYS A 244 11.53 -4.61 -17.09
CA CYS A 244 11.05 -4.77 -18.46
C CYS A 244 11.89 -5.83 -19.19
N TYR A 245 11.43 -7.09 -19.15
CA TYR A 245 12.02 -8.19 -19.92
C TYR A 245 11.08 -8.58 -21.05
N ARG A 246 11.64 -8.91 -22.22
CA ARG A 246 10.86 -9.50 -23.31
C ARG A 246 10.44 -10.91 -22.91
N THR A 247 9.19 -11.26 -23.20
CA THR A 247 8.68 -12.62 -23.00
C THR A 247 9.55 -13.63 -23.76
N PRO A 248 10.05 -14.70 -23.11
CA PRO A 248 10.83 -15.74 -23.77
C PRO A 248 10.08 -16.37 -24.95
N LYS A 249 10.80 -16.74 -26.00
CA LYS A 249 10.22 -17.25 -27.26
C LYS A 249 9.41 -18.53 -27.02
N GLU A 250 9.89 -19.38 -26.13
CA GLU A 250 9.29 -20.66 -25.77
C GLU A 250 7.88 -20.47 -25.16
N ILE A 251 7.66 -19.38 -24.42
CA ILE A 251 6.36 -19.04 -23.85
C ILE A 251 5.40 -18.56 -24.93
N LEU A 252 5.88 -17.76 -25.89
CA LEU A 252 5.08 -17.31 -27.03
C LEU A 252 4.67 -18.49 -27.93
N GLU A 253 5.60 -19.41 -28.20
CA GLU A 253 5.35 -20.64 -28.96
C GLU A 253 4.38 -21.58 -28.23
N PHE A 254 4.50 -21.68 -26.89
CA PHE A 254 3.53 -22.39 -26.06
C PHE A 254 2.13 -21.78 -26.20
N TRP A 255 1.98 -20.46 -26.04
CA TRP A 255 0.68 -19.79 -26.19
C TRP A 255 0.08 -19.97 -27.58
N GLU A 256 0.91 -19.88 -28.62
CA GLU A 256 0.47 -20.08 -30.01
C GLU A 256 -0.09 -21.49 -30.22
N ARG A 257 0.56 -22.52 -29.68
CA ARG A 257 0.14 -23.91 -29.82
C ARG A 257 -1.12 -24.22 -29.02
N GLU A 258 -1.21 -23.78 -27.77
CA GLU A 258 -2.31 -24.16 -26.88
C GLU A 258 -3.62 -23.38 -27.17
N TRP A 259 -3.54 -22.18 -27.73
CA TRP A 259 -4.71 -21.31 -27.98
C TRP A 259 -4.92 -20.95 -29.47
N GLU A 260 -4.52 -21.85 -30.39
CA GLU A 260 -4.70 -21.81 -31.85
C GLU A 260 -5.17 -20.46 -32.45
N GLY A 261 -4.22 -19.70 -33.04
CA GLY A 261 -4.57 -18.75 -34.11
C GLY A 261 -4.38 -17.24 -33.87
N LYS A 262 -3.28 -16.78 -33.27
CA LYS A 262 -3.01 -15.32 -33.15
C LYS A 262 -1.56 -14.86 -33.37
N ARG A 263 -0.74 -15.53 -34.18
CA ARG A 263 0.62 -15.06 -34.49
C ARG A 263 0.68 -13.58 -34.92
N SER A 264 -0.31 -13.12 -35.69
CA SER A 264 -0.41 -11.74 -36.18
C SER A 264 -0.73 -10.66 -35.14
N LEU A 265 -1.09 -11.02 -33.90
CA LEU A 265 -1.37 -10.04 -32.83
C LEU A 265 -0.18 -9.79 -31.90
N TRP A 266 0.84 -10.67 -31.92
CA TRP A 266 1.95 -10.64 -30.96
C TRP A 266 3.23 -10.02 -31.51
N GLU A 267 3.34 -9.82 -32.84
CA GLU A 267 4.50 -9.17 -33.49
C GLU A 267 4.61 -7.65 -33.18
N ILE A 268 3.67 -7.10 -32.40
CA ILE A 268 3.64 -5.68 -31.99
C ILE A 268 4.22 -5.48 -30.57
N LEU A 269 4.55 -6.55 -29.83
CA LEU A 269 5.20 -6.49 -28.50
C LEU A 269 6.72 -6.74 -28.60
#